data_AF-A0A5J4P9U2-F1
#
_entry.id   AF-A0A5J4P9U2-F1
#
_cell.length_a   1.000
_cell.length_b   1.000
_cell.length_c   1.000
_cell.angle_alpha   90.00
_cell.angle_beta   90.00
_cell.angle_gamma   90.00
#
_symmetry.space_group_name_H-M   'P 1'
#
loop_
_entity.id
_entity.type
_entity.pdbx_description
1 polymer ?
#
loop_
_entity_poly.entity_id
_entity_poly.type
_entity_poly.pdbx_seq_one_letter_code
_entity_poly.pdbx_strand_id
1 'polypeptide(L)'
;FTPSLVSGCWVGGEERDIHFDRMTDGQGAAMALPIWAIYMNKIYKDKSLGYAQDETFVLPEDYNPCGNDSSFEEENTNVKNGLDDFFY
;
A
#
# COMPACT_ATOMS: atom_id res chain seq x y z
N PHE A 1 -9.81 3.51 -1.02
CA PHE A 1 -9.93 2.99 0.36
C PHE A 1 -10.56 4.09 1.19
N THR A 2 -11.18 3.75 2.31
CA THR A 2 -11.65 4.70 3.32
C THR A 2 -11.23 4.13 4.69
N PRO A 3 -10.94 4.94 5.72
CA PRO A 3 -10.47 4.46 7.02
C PRO A 3 -11.29 3.32 7.61
N SER A 4 -12.60 3.32 7.38
CA SER A 4 -13.55 2.34 7.89
C SER A 4 -13.73 1.09 7.01
N LEU A 5 -13.15 1.06 5.79
CA LEU A 5 -13.32 -0.04 4.85
C LEU A 5 -12.05 -0.32 4.05
N VAL A 6 -11.52 -1.53 4.27
CA VAL A 6 -10.45 -2.15 3.47
C VAL A 6 -11.06 -3.17 2.52
N SER A 7 -10.61 -3.17 1.27
CA SER A 7 -11.07 -4.14 0.27
C SER A 7 -9.95 -4.46 -0.71
N GLY A 8 -9.71 -5.75 -0.92
CA GLY A 8 -8.73 -6.27 -1.87
C GLY A 8 -9.41 -7.03 -3.01
N CYS A 9 -8.76 -7.03 -4.17
CA CYS A 9 -9.18 -7.79 -5.34
C CYS A 9 -7.95 -8.47 -5.94
N TRP A 10 -8.09 -9.74 -6.27
CA TRP A 10 -7.08 -10.54 -6.96
C TRP A 10 -7.69 -11.12 -8.24
N VAL A 11 -6.89 -11.21 -9.29
CA VAL A 11 -7.25 -11.81 -10.58
C VAL A 11 -6.13 -12.74 -11.01
N GLY A 12 -6.46 -13.96 -11.41
CA GLY A 12 -5.53 -14.95 -11.94
C GLY A 12 -6.25 -16.23 -12.39
N GLY A 13 -5.47 -17.18 -12.90
CA GLY A 13 -5.96 -18.52 -13.25
C GLY A 13 -5.86 -19.48 -12.06
N GLU A 14 -6.77 -20.45 -12.01
CA GLU A 14 -6.74 -21.53 -11.01
C GLU A 14 -5.57 -22.50 -11.27
N GLU A 15 -5.36 -22.83 -12.54
CA GLU A 15 -4.24 -23.68 -12.97
C GLU A 15 -3.00 -22.83 -13.24
N ARG A 16 -1.84 -23.34 -12.81
CA ARG A 16 -0.54 -22.65 -12.96
C ARG A 16 -0.14 -22.46 -14.43
N ASP A 17 -0.64 -23.30 -15.32
CA ASP A 17 -0.33 -23.26 -16.75
C ASP A 17 -1.11 -22.13 -17.46
N ILE A 18 -2.13 -21.57 -16.81
CA ILE A 18 -2.86 -20.41 -17.31
C ILE A 18 -2.09 -19.14 -16.94
N HIS A 19 -1.65 -18.40 -17.94
CA HIS A 19 -1.00 -17.11 -17.73
C HIS A 19 -1.45 -16.09 -18.77
N PHE A 20 -1.31 -14.81 -18.42
CA PHE A 20 -1.48 -13.73 -19.37
C PHE A 20 -0.36 -13.78 -20.41
N ASP A 21 -0.69 -13.51 -21.67
CA ASP A 21 0.29 -13.48 -22.76
C ASP A 21 1.32 -12.34 -22.58
N ARG A 22 0.92 -11.26 -21.92
CA ARG A 22 1.75 -10.07 -21.67
C ARG A 22 1.56 -9.54 -20.26
N MET A 23 2.63 -8.95 -19.72
CA MET A 23 2.59 -8.27 -18.42
C MET A 23 1.55 -7.15 -18.40
N THR A 24 1.39 -6.41 -19.51
CA THR A 24 0.42 -5.32 -19.64
C THR A 24 -1.02 -5.77 -19.40
N ASP A 25 -1.30 -7.03 -19.68
CA ASP A 25 -2.63 -7.61 -19.63
C ASP A 25 -2.87 -8.24 -18.25
N GLY A 26 -1.83 -8.79 -17.61
CA GLY A 26 -1.92 -9.43 -16.30
C GLY A 26 -1.61 -8.54 -15.09
N GLN A 27 -1.11 -7.33 -15.30
CA GLN A 27 -0.80 -6.41 -14.20
C GLN A 27 -2.07 -6.06 -13.40
N GLY A 28 -1.93 -5.91 -12.08
CA GLY A 28 -3.06 -5.61 -11.19
C GLY A 28 -3.81 -4.32 -11.55
N ALA A 29 -3.11 -3.32 -12.11
CA ALA A 29 -3.72 -2.08 -12.58
C ALA A 29 -4.65 -2.27 -13.79
N ALA A 30 -4.41 -3.28 -14.62
CA ALA A 30 -5.25 -3.57 -15.78
C ALA A 30 -6.44 -4.46 -15.39
N MET A 31 -6.22 -5.46 -14.55
CA MET A 31 -7.24 -6.48 -14.24
C MET A 31 -8.03 -6.21 -12.96
N ALA A 32 -7.34 -5.96 -11.84
CA ALA A 32 -7.99 -5.84 -10.53
C ALA A 32 -8.56 -4.44 -10.26
N LEU A 33 -7.91 -3.39 -10.77
CA LEU A 33 -8.31 -2.00 -10.52
C LEU A 33 -9.71 -1.65 -11.07
N PRO A 34 -10.11 -2.05 -12.30
CA PRO A 34 -11.47 -1.77 -12.79
C PRO A 34 -12.56 -2.44 -11.94
N ILE A 35 -12.32 -3.67 -11.48
CA ILE A 35 -13.24 -4.42 -10.60
C ILE A 35 -13.40 -3.68 -9.28
N TRP A 36 -12.27 -3.30 -8.67
CA TRP A 36 -12.25 -2.54 -7.44
C TRP A 36 -12.97 -1.19 -7.58
N ALA A 37 -12.76 -0.47 -8.69
CA ALA A 37 -13.39 0.82 -8.95
C ALA A 37 -14.92 0.71 -9.06
N ILE A 38 -15.43 -0.32 -9.76
CA ILE A 38 -16.88 -0.57 -9.85
C ILE A 38 -17.46 -0.89 -8.46
N TYR A 39 -16.78 -1.73 -7.70
CA TYR A 39 -17.17 -2.09 -6.34
C TYR A 39 -17.24 -0.87 -5.41
N MET A 40 -16.19 -0.05 -5.36
CA MET A 40 -16.17 1.15 -4.52
C MET A 40 -17.20 2.19 -4.95
N ASN A 41 -17.42 2.35 -6.26
CA ASN A 41 -18.47 3.22 -6.78
C ASN A 41 -19.86 2.78 -6.33
N LYS A 42 -20.12 1.47 -6.22
CA LYS A 42 -21.39 0.96 -5.69
C LYS A 42 -21.53 1.27 -4.21
N ILE A 43 -20.48 1.05 -3.42
CA ILE A 43 -20.47 1.34 -1.99
C ILE A 43 -20.77 2.81 -1.73
N TYR A 44 -20.05 3.73 -2.40
CA TYR A 44 -20.24 5.16 -2.14
C TYR A 44 -21.60 5.71 -2.62
N LYS A 45 -22.23 5.04 -3.59
CA LYS A 45 -23.59 5.37 -4.04
C LYS A 45 -24.65 4.91 -3.06
N ASP A 46 -24.41 3.81 -2.35
CA ASP A 46 -25.36 3.29 -1.36
C ASP A 46 -25.15 3.95 0.01
N LYS A 47 -25.96 4.97 0.29
CA LYS A 47 -25.92 5.70 1.57
C LYS A 47 -26.38 4.86 2.77
N SER A 48 -27.04 3.72 2.57
CA SER A 48 -27.45 2.84 3.68
C SER A 48 -26.27 2.15 4.36
N LEU A 49 -25.12 2.04 3.66
CA LEU A 49 -23.91 1.40 4.18
C LEU A 49 -23.10 2.31 5.13
N GLY A 50 -23.37 3.62 5.14
CA GLY A 50 -22.73 4.56 6.06
C GLY A 50 -21.28 4.93 5.74
N TYR A 51 -20.72 4.49 4.61
CA TYR A 51 -19.36 4.83 4.19
C TYR A 51 -19.31 6.13 3.41
N ALA A 52 -18.36 7.00 3.76
CA ALA A 52 -18.10 8.24 3.04
C ALA A 52 -16.71 8.24 2.39
N GLN A 53 -16.61 8.95 1.26
CA GLN A 53 -15.39 9.02 0.46
C GLN A 53 -14.39 10.05 1.03
N ASP A 54 -14.86 10.96 1.87
CA ASP A 54 -14.13 12.04 2.51
C ASP A 54 -13.62 11.68 3.92
N GLU A 55 -13.86 10.45 4.41
CA GLU A 55 -13.27 9.97 5.66
C GLU A 55 -11.74 9.95 5.56
N THR A 56 -11.08 10.46 6.60
CA THR A 56 -9.62 10.53 6.70
C THR A 56 -9.11 9.75 7.91
N PHE A 57 -7.89 9.23 7.81
CA PHE A 57 -7.25 8.59 8.94
C PHE A 57 -6.94 9.65 10.01
N VAL A 58 -7.33 9.36 11.25
CA VAL A 58 -6.98 10.19 12.40
C VAL A 58 -5.54 9.89 12.78
N LEU A 59 -4.69 10.92 12.82
CA LEU A 59 -3.33 10.80 13.33
C LEU A 59 -3.37 10.70 14.86
N PRO A 60 -2.59 9.80 15.48
CA PRO A 60 -2.42 9.77 16.93
C PRO A 60 -1.85 11.09 17.48
N GLU A 61 -2.25 11.47 18.71
CA GLU A 61 -1.84 12.74 19.33
C GLU A 61 -0.31 12.88 19.47
N ASP A 62 0.40 11.78 19.75
CA ASP A 62 1.87 11.74 19.91
C ASP A 62 2.62 11.31 18.63
N TYR A 63 1.99 11.38 17.46
CA TYR A 63 2.64 10.97 16.21
C TYR A 63 3.69 12.00 15.77
N ASN A 64 4.97 11.68 15.99
CA ASN A 64 6.10 12.46 15.48
C ASN A 64 6.91 11.62 14.45
N PRO A 65 6.73 11.85 13.13
CA PRO A 65 7.47 11.11 12.10
C PRO A 65 8.98 11.42 12.08
N CYS A 66 9.40 12.47 12.77
CA CYS A 66 10.79 12.87 12.96
C CYS A 66 11.21 12.81 14.43
N GLY A 67 10.47 12.08 15.27
CA GLY A 67 10.85 11.84 16.65
C GLY A 67 12.16 11.07 16.65
N ASN A 68 13.16 11.56 17.40
CA ASN A 68 14.35 10.76 17.64
C ASN A 68 13.93 9.50 18.41
N ASP A 69 13.82 8.38 17.70
CA ASP A 69 13.80 7.06 18.29
C ASP A 69 15.14 6.88 18.99
N SER A 70 15.16 7.12 20.30
CA SER A 70 16.31 6.90 21.18
C SER A 70 16.68 5.41 21.32
N SER A 71 16.17 4.54 20.44
CA SER A 71 16.59 3.16 20.25
C SER A 71 17.66 2.97 19.18
N PHE A 72 18.13 4.05 18.54
CA PHE A 72 19.42 4.05 17.83
C PHE A 72 20.38 4.95 18.60
N GLU A 73 21.08 4.37 19.57
CA GLU A 73 22.30 4.98 20.06
C GLU A 73 23.27 5.06 18.88
N GLU A 74 23.55 6.28 18.41
CA GLU A 74 24.71 6.54 17.56
C GLU A 74 25.95 6.20 18.39
N GLU A 75 26.41 4.95 18.32
CA GLU A 75 27.80 4.65 18.64
C GLU A 75 28.67 5.48 17.70
N ASN A 76 29.22 6.56 18.24
CA ASN A 76 30.28 7.36 17.64
C ASN A 76 31.56 6.50 17.54
N THR A 77 31.56 5.47 16.69
CA THR A 77 32.81 4.89 16.22
C THR A 77 33.28 5.74 15.06
N ASN A 78 34.36 6.47 15.30
CA ASN A 78 35.11 7.24 14.32
C ASN A 78 35.75 6.28 13.29
N VAL A 79 34.94 5.60 12.47
CA VAL A 79 35.39 4.78 11.36
C VAL A 79 35.06 5.54 10.09
N LYS A 80 36.03 6.36 9.67
CA LYS A 80 36.08 6.86 8.30
C LYS A 80 36.39 5.68 7.38
N ASN A 81 35.38 4.96 6.93
CA ASN A 81 35.39 4.18 5.70
C ASN A 81 33.95 4.16 5.18
N GLY A 82 33.72 4.78 4.03
CA GLY A 82 32.38 5.00 3.47
C GLY A 82 31.72 3.70 2.96
N LEU A 83 30.40 3.76 2.80
CA LEU A 83 29.55 2.75 2.14
C LEU A 83 29.95 2.44 0.69
N ASP A 84 30.87 3.23 0.13
CA ASP A 84 31.34 3.16 -1.25
C ASP A 84 32.18 1.90 -1.54
N ASP A 85 32.78 1.29 -0.50
CA ASP A 85 33.53 0.02 -0.63
C ASP A 85 32.63 -1.24 -0.65
N PHE A 86 31.32 -1.08 -0.43
CA PHE A 86 30.37 -2.23 -0.40
C PHE A 86 29.76 -2.54 -1.77
N PHE A 87 29.78 -1.58 -2.70
CA PHE A 87 29.20 -1.70 -4.04
C PHE A 87 30.23 -1.78 -5.16
N TYR A 88 31.50 -2.00 -4.82
CA TYR A 88 32.59 -2.25 -5.77
C TYR A 88 33.07 -3.71 -5.70
#